data_AF-A0A9W8S3N4-F1
#
_entry.id   AF-A0A9W8S3N4-F1
#
_cell.length_a   1.000
_cell.length_b   1.000
_cell.length_c   1.000
_cell.angle_alpha   90.00
_cell.angle_beta   90.00
_cell.angle_gamma   90.00
#
_symmetry.space_group_name_H-M   'P 1'
#
loop_
_entity.id
_entity.type
_entity.pdbx_description
1 polymer ?
#
loop_
_entity_poly.entity_id
_entity_poly.type
_entity_poly.pdbx_seq_one_letter_code
_entity_poly.pdbx_strand_id
1 'polypeptide(L)'
;MSTTLKSHNIPLSLPEGLSQDQLVSFKPFTNWVDTLSNSLRLQSDESHPFHKDPYALRSVTIQSFDKFGGGRLGFVKLTATVSNDAGETLPAAALLRGPSVAMLFMLIPDDVPAESDERYVVLTVQPRVPVGSLSFVELPAGMVDDAGSFKGAAAQEIQEELGVTIHEDELTNLSELAVPTDNGSEGLANAMFPSAGGCDEHITIFSHEKRLPRDQIKEWSGRLTGLRSHGEKITLKVVPMKDAWREGARDAKCLAALALWQGLKEEKRSEEDARWIKLSKITYQDPKGSSRSWESAERRTRPKDADIDGVGIVAILEKDSGNELILQKQYRPPIDKVTIEVPAGLIDEGETAEECAVRELREETGYVGKAMETSPMMFNDPGFCNTNLRMVHVGIDMDLKENQDLKPQLEESEFIEVFTVKLADLWEECKRLEAEGCAIDARVGTLAEGILLAQRFKL
;
A
#
# COMPACT_ATOMS: atom_id res chain seq x y z
N MET A 1 48.32 -20.93 -2.41
CA MET A 1 49.17 -20.30 -1.37
C MET A 1 48.35 -20.14 -0.10
N SER A 2 48.94 -20.37 1.08
CA SER A 2 48.29 -20.10 2.38
C SER A 2 48.73 -18.73 2.89
N THR A 3 47.78 -17.91 3.32
CA THR A 3 48.02 -16.60 3.94
C THR A 3 46.96 -16.33 5.03
N THR A 4 46.99 -15.16 5.66
CA THR A 4 46.00 -14.74 6.67
C THR A 4 45.39 -13.41 6.28
N LEU A 5 44.06 -13.32 6.28
CA LEU A 5 43.32 -12.07 6.18
C LEU A 5 43.54 -11.26 7.47
N LYS A 6 44.42 -10.25 7.41
CA LYS A 6 44.86 -9.53 8.60
C LYS A 6 43.74 -8.81 9.35
N SER A 7 42.73 -8.28 8.65
CA SER A 7 41.62 -7.52 9.25
C SER A 7 40.76 -8.35 10.20
N HIS A 8 40.63 -9.66 9.95
CA HIS A 8 39.78 -10.57 10.72
C HIS A 8 40.54 -11.73 11.37
N ASN A 9 41.85 -11.80 11.15
CA ASN A 9 42.71 -12.92 11.58
C ASN A 9 42.21 -14.30 11.06
N ILE A 10 41.74 -14.36 9.81
CA ILE A 10 41.18 -15.58 9.20
C ILE A 10 42.21 -16.21 8.23
N PRO A 11 42.53 -17.51 8.36
CA PRO A 11 43.31 -18.24 7.37
C PRO A 11 42.66 -18.24 5.98
N LEU A 12 43.46 -17.92 4.95
CA LEU A 12 43.07 -17.91 3.54
C LEU A 12 43.89 -18.92 2.73
N SER A 13 43.21 -19.69 1.90
CA SER A 13 43.82 -20.50 0.84
C SER A 13 43.48 -19.90 -0.52
N LEU A 14 44.50 -19.54 -1.30
CA LEU A 14 44.37 -18.88 -2.61
C LEU A 14 44.84 -19.81 -3.74
N PRO A 15 44.13 -19.85 -4.90
CA PRO A 15 44.57 -20.56 -6.09
C PRO A 15 45.77 -19.84 -6.73
N GLU A 16 46.44 -20.51 -7.66
CA GLU A 16 47.50 -19.90 -8.46
C GLU A 16 46.95 -18.71 -9.27
N GLY A 17 47.72 -17.63 -9.38
CA GLY A 17 47.36 -16.45 -10.18
C GLY A 17 46.47 -15.40 -9.49
N LEU A 18 46.13 -15.60 -8.21
CA LEU A 18 45.43 -14.64 -7.36
C LEU A 18 46.30 -14.21 -6.18
N SER A 19 46.62 -12.91 -6.08
CA SER A 19 47.28 -12.36 -4.89
C SER A 19 46.27 -11.97 -3.82
N GLN A 20 46.73 -11.90 -2.56
CA GLN A 20 45.89 -11.41 -1.47
C GLN A 20 45.46 -9.96 -1.69
N ASP A 21 46.34 -9.10 -2.21
CA ASP A 21 46.01 -7.70 -2.47
C ASP A 21 44.92 -7.56 -3.53
N GLN A 22 44.93 -8.42 -4.55
CA GLN A 22 43.85 -8.47 -5.55
C GLN A 22 42.52 -8.85 -4.90
N LEU A 23 42.52 -9.88 -4.05
CA LEU A 23 41.31 -10.35 -3.37
C LEU A 23 40.76 -9.32 -2.38
N VAL A 24 41.61 -8.66 -1.60
CA VAL A 24 41.21 -7.62 -0.64
C VAL A 24 40.73 -6.35 -1.37
N SER A 25 41.20 -6.11 -2.59
CA SER A 25 40.71 -5.00 -3.42
C SER A 25 39.35 -5.31 -4.07
N PHE A 26 38.89 -6.55 -4.03
CA PHE A 26 37.60 -6.97 -4.55
C PHE A 26 36.51 -6.77 -3.49
N LYS A 27 35.78 -5.65 -3.57
CA LYS A 27 34.77 -5.26 -2.57
C LYS A 27 33.76 -6.35 -2.22
N PRO A 28 33.24 -7.17 -3.16
CA PRO A 28 32.32 -8.25 -2.82
C PRO A 28 32.91 -9.23 -1.79
N PHE A 29 34.21 -9.52 -1.86
CA PHE A 29 34.88 -10.36 -0.86
C PHE A 29 34.99 -9.68 0.50
N THR A 30 35.44 -8.42 0.56
CA THR A 30 35.57 -7.72 1.84
C THR A 30 34.21 -7.50 2.50
N ASN A 31 33.20 -7.09 1.73
CA ASN A 31 31.84 -6.90 2.22
C ASN A 31 31.26 -8.21 2.77
N TRP A 32 31.42 -9.31 2.03
CA TRP A 32 30.93 -10.62 2.49
C TRP A 32 31.57 -11.04 3.83
N VAL A 33 32.90 -10.90 3.97
CA VAL A 33 33.58 -11.22 5.23
C VAL A 33 33.14 -10.28 6.35
N ASP A 34 33.06 -8.97 6.10
CA ASP A 34 32.70 -7.97 7.11
C ASP A 34 31.27 -8.19 7.63
N THR A 35 30.30 -8.40 6.73
CA THR A 35 28.90 -8.66 7.08
C THR A 35 28.76 -10.00 7.82
N LEU A 36 29.43 -11.06 7.37
CA LEU A 36 29.40 -12.36 8.06
C LEU A 36 30.03 -12.26 9.46
N SER A 37 31.16 -11.58 9.59
CA SER A 37 31.79 -11.33 10.90
C SER A 37 30.88 -10.53 11.83
N ASN A 38 30.14 -9.54 11.32
CA ASN A 38 29.17 -8.80 12.11
C ASN A 38 28.01 -9.69 12.56
N SER A 39 27.41 -10.47 11.66
CA SER A 39 26.33 -11.41 11.97
C SER A 39 26.77 -12.45 13.03
N LEU A 40 27.97 -13.03 12.88
CA LEU A 40 28.52 -13.97 13.85
C LEU A 40 28.72 -13.32 15.23
N ARG A 41 29.02 -12.02 15.31
CA ARG A 41 29.16 -11.29 16.57
C ARG A 41 27.83 -11.15 17.31
N LEU A 42 26.69 -11.08 16.62
CA LEU A 42 25.37 -10.93 17.25
C LEU A 42 25.00 -12.12 18.14
N GLN A 43 25.67 -13.27 17.98
CA GLN A 43 25.54 -14.43 18.86
C GLN A 43 25.92 -14.10 20.33
N SER A 44 26.58 -12.98 20.61
CA SER A 44 26.85 -12.54 21.99
C SER A 44 25.59 -12.16 22.76
N ASP A 45 24.48 -11.85 22.09
CA ASP A 45 23.19 -11.57 22.72
C ASP A 45 22.55 -12.85 23.27
N GLU A 46 22.10 -12.83 24.53
CA GLU A 46 21.49 -14.00 25.19
C GLU A 46 20.22 -14.51 24.49
N SER A 47 19.52 -13.65 23.76
CA SER A 47 18.33 -14.00 22.99
C SER A 47 18.64 -14.64 21.63
N HIS A 48 19.91 -14.59 21.19
CA HIS A 48 20.29 -15.12 19.88
C HIS A 48 20.21 -16.66 19.86
N PRO A 49 19.63 -17.29 18.82
CA PRO A 49 19.43 -18.75 18.77
C PRO A 49 20.71 -19.59 18.98
N PHE A 50 21.86 -19.06 18.56
CA PHE A 50 23.17 -19.71 18.67
C PHE A 50 24.02 -19.20 19.85
N HIS A 51 23.46 -18.43 20.79
CA HIS A 51 24.22 -17.87 21.92
C HIS A 51 24.96 -18.92 22.75
N LYS A 52 24.31 -20.05 23.00
CA LYS A 52 24.83 -21.13 23.83
C LYS A 52 26.09 -21.79 23.25
N ASP A 53 26.13 -21.96 21.92
CA ASP A 53 27.18 -22.68 21.20
C ASP A 53 27.53 -21.91 19.90
N PRO A 54 28.24 -20.76 20.01
CA PRO A 54 28.38 -19.82 18.92
C PRO A 54 29.28 -20.35 17.78
N TYR A 55 28.88 -20.05 16.55
CA TYR A 55 29.66 -20.33 15.36
C TYR A 55 30.75 -19.29 15.14
N ALA A 56 31.86 -19.70 14.54
CA ALA A 56 32.91 -18.80 14.09
C ALA A 56 33.42 -19.19 12.70
N LEU A 57 33.82 -18.18 11.92
CA LEU A 57 34.49 -18.35 10.65
C LEU A 57 35.95 -18.76 10.88
N ARG A 58 36.28 -20.02 10.57
CA ARG A 58 37.58 -20.63 10.86
C ARG A 58 38.59 -20.51 9.73
N SER A 59 38.14 -20.52 8.48
CA SER A 59 39.00 -20.36 7.31
C SER A 59 38.20 -20.09 6.04
N VAL A 60 38.83 -19.49 5.03
CA VAL A 60 38.26 -19.34 3.69
C VAL A 60 39.20 -19.91 2.64
N THR A 61 38.65 -20.67 1.70
CA THR A 61 39.36 -21.20 0.55
C THR A 61 38.74 -20.63 -0.72
N ILE A 62 39.53 -19.89 -1.48
CA ILE A 62 39.15 -19.45 -2.82
C ILE A 62 39.38 -20.62 -3.79
N GLN A 63 38.33 -21.02 -4.49
CA GLN A 63 38.36 -22.17 -5.40
C GLN A 63 38.72 -21.75 -6.83
N SER A 64 38.11 -20.67 -7.30
CA SER A 64 38.32 -20.13 -8.65
C SER A 64 37.96 -18.65 -8.71
N PHE A 65 38.44 -17.95 -9.73
CA PHE A 65 38.14 -16.54 -9.96
C PHE A 65 38.15 -16.23 -11.45
N ASP A 66 37.39 -15.21 -11.85
CA ASP A 66 37.37 -14.67 -13.20
C ASP A 66 37.89 -13.24 -13.21
N LYS A 67 38.59 -12.86 -14.28
CA LYS A 67 39.07 -11.50 -14.51
C LYS A 67 38.38 -10.90 -15.73
N PHE A 68 37.91 -9.66 -15.58
CA PHE A 68 37.36 -8.87 -16.68
C PHE A 68 38.43 -7.92 -17.25
N GLY A 69 38.05 -7.10 -18.23
CA GLY A 69 38.95 -6.17 -18.92
C GLY A 69 39.87 -5.40 -17.95
N GLY A 70 41.13 -5.25 -18.33
CA GLY A 70 42.15 -4.62 -17.48
C GLY A 70 42.66 -5.48 -16.31
N GLY A 71 42.26 -6.76 -16.22
CA GLY A 71 42.74 -7.69 -15.19
C GLY A 71 42.05 -7.55 -13.83
N ARG A 72 40.96 -6.77 -13.76
CA ARG A 72 40.12 -6.60 -12.56
C ARG A 72 39.39 -7.91 -12.25
N LEU A 73 39.28 -8.26 -10.97
CA LEU A 73 38.46 -9.40 -10.54
C LEU A 73 36.99 -9.11 -10.80
N GLY A 74 36.32 -10.06 -11.46
CA GLY A 74 34.89 -10.02 -11.73
C GLY A 74 34.13 -10.92 -10.78
N PHE A 75 34.47 -12.21 -10.75
CA PHE A 75 33.81 -13.22 -9.93
C PHE A 75 34.81 -14.01 -9.10
N VAL A 76 34.40 -14.42 -7.90
CA VAL A 76 35.19 -15.27 -7.00
C VAL A 76 34.31 -16.37 -6.45
N LYS A 77 34.69 -17.64 -6.66
CA LYS A 77 34.06 -18.79 -6.01
C LYS A 77 34.85 -19.19 -4.78
N LEU A 78 34.19 -19.35 -3.65
CA LEU A 78 34.84 -19.74 -2.40
C LEU A 78 34.07 -20.82 -1.63
N THR A 79 34.77 -21.46 -0.71
CA THR A 79 34.22 -22.24 0.40
C THR A 79 34.80 -21.74 1.70
N ALA A 80 33.98 -21.61 2.74
CA ALA A 80 34.42 -21.26 4.07
C ALA A 80 34.13 -22.38 5.07
N THR A 81 34.94 -22.43 6.13
CA THR A 81 34.72 -23.32 7.26
C THR A 81 34.08 -22.48 8.35
N VAL A 82 32.80 -22.68 8.61
CA VAL A 82 32.08 -22.03 9.71
C VAL A 82 31.65 -23.11 10.69
N SER A 83 32.14 -23.04 11.92
CA SER A 83 31.90 -24.10 12.92
C SER A 83 31.86 -23.57 14.34
N ASN A 84 31.09 -24.23 15.21
CA ASN A 84 31.12 -24.01 16.65
C ASN A 84 32.15 -24.94 17.34
N ASP A 85 32.29 -24.81 18.65
CA ASP A 85 33.26 -25.59 19.43
C ASP A 85 32.80 -27.04 19.69
N ALA A 86 31.52 -27.35 19.45
CA ALA A 86 30.97 -28.71 19.44
C ALA A 86 31.31 -29.48 18.15
N GLY A 87 31.89 -28.81 17.14
CA GLY A 87 32.27 -29.42 15.86
C GLY A 87 31.15 -29.43 14.81
N GLU A 88 30.02 -28.77 15.07
CA GLU A 88 28.96 -28.58 14.08
C GLU A 88 29.41 -27.57 13.03
N THR A 89 28.94 -27.71 11.79
CA THR A 89 29.38 -26.88 10.65
C THR A 89 28.20 -26.32 9.87
N LEU A 90 28.37 -25.11 9.34
CA LEU A 90 27.42 -24.50 8.41
C LEU A 90 27.93 -24.62 6.97
N PRO A 91 27.08 -24.96 5.99
CA PRO A 91 27.44 -24.89 4.58
C PRO A 91 27.79 -23.45 4.20
N ALA A 92 28.98 -23.24 3.64
CA ALA A 92 29.44 -21.90 3.28
C ALA A 92 30.19 -21.92 1.93
N ALA A 93 29.56 -22.46 0.90
CA ALA A 93 30.01 -22.30 -0.48
C ALA A 93 29.29 -21.08 -1.10
N ALA A 94 30.05 -20.16 -1.69
CA ALA A 94 29.50 -18.93 -2.25
C ALA A 94 30.16 -18.54 -3.57
N LEU A 95 29.36 -18.01 -4.48
CA LEU A 95 29.81 -17.23 -5.63
C LEU A 95 29.69 -15.74 -5.29
N LEU A 96 30.82 -15.06 -5.24
CA LEU A 96 30.90 -13.63 -5.01
C LEU A 96 30.95 -12.89 -6.36
N ARG A 97 29.96 -12.04 -6.58
CA ARG A 97 29.85 -11.16 -7.75
C ARG A 97 29.50 -9.71 -7.39
N GLY A 98 28.98 -9.46 -6.19
CA GLY A 98 28.64 -8.12 -5.73
C GLY A 98 27.23 -7.64 -6.10
N PRO A 99 26.91 -6.38 -5.73
CA PRO A 99 25.61 -5.76 -5.93
C PRO A 99 25.25 -5.55 -7.40
N SER A 100 23.94 -5.59 -7.66
CA SER A 100 23.34 -5.18 -8.92
C SER A 100 22.09 -4.32 -8.67
N VAL A 101 21.58 -3.72 -9.74
CA VAL A 101 20.37 -2.91 -9.74
C VAL A 101 19.38 -3.47 -10.75
N ALA A 102 18.09 -3.30 -10.48
CA ALA A 102 17.01 -3.61 -11.41
C ALA A 102 16.05 -2.43 -11.52
N MET A 103 15.44 -2.25 -12.69
CA MET A 103 14.56 -1.12 -12.96
C MET A 103 13.17 -1.57 -13.42
N LEU A 104 12.15 -1.23 -12.64
CA LEU A 104 10.76 -1.24 -13.07
C LEU A 104 10.44 0.06 -13.83
N PHE A 105 10.71 0.07 -15.14
CA PHE A 105 10.43 1.20 -16.00
C PHE A 105 9.00 1.09 -16.57
N MET A 106 8.16 2.07 -16.26
CA MET A 106 6.76 2.10 -16.64
C MET A 106 6.46 3.26 -17.59
N LEU A 107 5.72 2.95 -18.66
CA LEU A 107 5.18 3.93 -19.59
C LEU A 107 3.70 4.15 -19.29
N ILE A 108 3.29 5.40 -19.24
CA ILE A 108 1.90 5.83 -19.06
C ILE A 108 1.47 6.58 -20.32
N PRO A 109 0.31 6.28 -20.92
CA PRO A 109 -0.24 7.13 -21.96
C PRO A 109 -0.44 8.57 -21.44
N ASP A 110 -0.08 9.57 -22.23
CA ASP A 110 -0.31 10.97 -21.87
C ASP A 110 -1.79 11.39 -21.92
N ASP A 111 -2.61 10.64 -22.65
CA ASP A 111 -4.06 10.85 -22.81
C ASP A 111 -4.92 10.29 -21.67
N VAL A 112 -4.33 9.61 -20.68
CA VAL A 112 -5.06 9.16 -19.48
C VAL A 112 -4.89 10.12 -18.30
N PRO A 113 -5.90 10.27 -17.42
CA PRO A 113 -5.81 11.09 -16.22
C PRO A 113 -4.63 10.72 -15.29
N ALA A 114 -4.31 11.59 -14.35
CA ALA A 114 -3.20 11.40 -13.40
C ALA A 114 -3.39 10.13 -12.54
N GLU A 115 -4.64 9.90 -12.14
CA GLU A 115 -5.17 8.83 -11.31
C GLU A 115 -5.38 7.50 -12.04
N SER A 116 -5.13 7.45 -13.36
CA SER A 116 -5.32 6.24 -14.14
C SER A 116 -4.36 5.12 -13.71
N ASP A 117 -4.89 3.90 -13.66
CA ASP A 117 -4.10 2.68 -13.44
C ASP A 117 -3.48 2.11 -14.73
N GLU A 118 -3.73 2.73 -15.89
CA GLU A 118 -3.18 2.26 -17.17
C GLU A 118 -1.66 2.49 -17.26
N ARG A 119 -0.90 1.40 -17.27
CA ARG A 119 0.56 1.39 -17.28
C ARG A 119 1.08 0.25 -18.15
N TYR A 120 2.24 0.45 -18.77
CA TYR A 120 2.96 -0.56 -19.54
C TYR A 120 4.37 -0.72 -18.99
N VAL A 121 4.79 -1.96 -18.70
CA VAL A 121 6.14 -2.26 -18.22
C VAL A 121 7.05 -2.52 -19.41
N VAL A 122 8.24 -1.93 -19.39
CA VAL A 122 9.29 -2.20 -20.38
C VAL A 122 10.20 -3.30 -19.84
N LEU A 123 10.18 -4.45 -20.51
CA LEU A 123 11.04 -5.60 -20.26
C LEU A 123 12.15 -5.68 -21.32
N THR A 124 13.22 -6.38 -21.00
CA THR A 124 14.27 -6.74 -21.94
C THR A 124 14.17 -8.21 -22.33
N VAL A 125 14.52 -8.52 -23.58
CA VAL A 125 14.69 -9.88 -24.10
C VAL A 125 16.13 -10.04 -24.51
N GLN A 126 16.88 -10.86 -23.78
CA GLN A 126 18.32 -11.01 -23.99
C GLN A 126 18.83 -12.44 -23.74
N PRO A 127 20.00 -12.81 -24.28
CA PRO A 127 20.63 -14.10 -23.98
C PRO A 127 21.11 -14.16 -22.52
N ARG A 128 20.73 -15.23 -21.83
CA ARG A 128 21.22 -15.59 -20.50
C ARG A 128 21.74 -17.03 -20.53
N VAL A 129 23.03 -17.15 -20.87
CA VAL A 129 23.74 -18.43 -20.94
C VAL A 129 23.66 -19.24 -19.64
N PRO A 130 23.77 -18.64 -18.42
CA PRO A 130 23.70 -19.41 -17.17
C PRO A 130 22.38 -20.19 -16.97
N VAL A 131 21.29 -19.75 -17.58
CA VAL A 131 19.97 -20.43 -17.53
C VAL A 131 19.62 -21.12 -18.85
N GLY A 132 20.57 -21.22 -19.77
CA GLY A 132 20.39 -21.87 -21.07
C GLY A 132 19.39 -21.19 -22.00
N SER A 133 19.20 -19.86 -21.87
CA SER A 133 18.23 -19.11 -22.67
C SER A 133 18.92 -18.12 -23.62
N LEU A 134 18.43 -18.02 -24.86
CA LEU A 134 18.88 -16.99 -25.82
C LEU A 134 17.87 -15.84 -25.97
N SER A 135 16.72 -15.93 -25.30
CA SER A 135 15.62 -14.97 -25.37
C SER A 135 14.91 -14.89 -24.02
N PHE A 136 15.66 -14.65 -22.96
CA PHE A 136 15.14 -14.55 -21.60
C PHE A 136 14.44 -13.21 -21.42
N VAL A 137 13.20 -13.22 -20.92
CA VAL A 137 12.42 -12.02 -20.62
C VAL A 137 12.68 -11.62 -19.17
N GLU A 138 13.12 -10.40 -18.95
CA GLU A 138 13.49 -9.90 -17.61
C GLU A 138 13.33 -8.39 -17.50
N LEU A 139 13.40 -7.87 -16.27
CA LEU A 139 13.58 -6.43 -16.08
C LEU A 139 14.96 -5.97 -16.56
N PRO A 140 15.05 -4.71 -17.02
CA PRO A 140 16.34 -4.05 -17.17
C PRO A 140 17.16 -4.11 -15.88
N ALA A 141 18.44 -4.45 -15.98
CA ALA A 141 19.30 -4.65 -14.82
C ALA A 141 20.79 -4.55 -15.16
N GLY A 142 21.56 -4.16 -14.16
CA GLY A 142 22.96 -3.78 -14.32
C GLY A 142 23.82 -3.99 -13.09
N MET A 143 25.14 -4.03 -13.26
CA MET A 143 26.08 -4.19 -12.14
C MET A 143 26.43 -2.82 -11.57
N VAL A 144 26.61 -2.72 -10.25
CA VAL A 144 27.07 -1.47 -9.65
C VAL A 144 28.58 -1.41 -9.73
N ASP A 145 29.08 -0.43 -10.49
CA ASP A 145 30.52 -0.17 -10.57
C ASP A 145 31.09 0.37 -9.25
N ASP A 146 32.39 0.12 -9.03
CA ASP A 146 33.10 0.46 -7.80
C ASP A 146 33.17 1.99 -7.49
N ALA A 147 32.66 2.85 -8.37
CA ALA A 147 32.87 4.31 -8.34
C ALA A 147 31.60 5.18 -8.22
N GLY A 148 30.39 4.63 -8.12
CA GLY A 148 29.13 5.39 -8.19
C GLY A 148 28.15 5.17 -7.03
N SER A 149 27.12 6.03 -6.94
CA SER A 149 25.91 5.80 -6.13
C SER A 149 25.06 4.70 -6.79
N PHE A 150 24.26 3.95 -6.02
CA PHE A 150 23.33 2.96 -6.59
C PHE A 150 22.35 3.59 -7.59
N LYS A 151 21.94 4.84 -7.35
CA LYS A 151 21.07 5.60 -8.27
C LYS A 151 21.77 5.94 -9.58
N GLY A 152 23.04 6.36 -9.52
CA GLY A 152 23.85 6.65 -10.70
C GLY A 152 24.11 5.41 -11.54
N ALA A 153 24.42 4.27 -10.89
CA ALA A 153 24.54 2.98 -11.57
C ALA A 153 23.23 2.57 -12.24
N ALA A 154 22.09 2.69 -11.54
CA ALA A 154 20.77 2.41 -12.13
C ALA A 154 20.49 3.32 -13.34
N ALA A 155 20.72 4.63 -13.22
CA ALA A 155 20.50 5.58 -14.32
C ALA A 155 21.36 5.27 -15.56
N GLN A 156 22.63 4.93 -15.35
CA GLN A 156 23.55 4.57 -16.44
C GLN A 156 23.12 3.29 -17.14
N GLU A 157 22.85 2.23 -16.38
CA GLU A 157 22.43 0.93 -16.91
C GLU A 157 21.12 1.03 -17.70
N ILE A 158 20.19 1.88 -17.26
CA ILE A 158 18.97 2.17 -18.01
C ILE A 158 19.24 2.93 -19.31
N GLN A 159 20.18 3.87 -19.30
CA GLN A 159 20.57 4.55 -20.52
C GLN A 159 21.15 3.56 -21.54
N GLU A 160 21.95 2.60 -21.08
CA GLU A 160 22.55 1.57 -21.92
C GLU A 160 21.51 0.57 -22.46
N GLU A 161 20.60 0.09 -21.60
CA GLU A 161 19.61 -0.94 -21.98
C GLU A 161 18.35 -0.38 -22.65
N LEU A 162 17.87 0.81 -22.26
CA LEU A 162 16.64 1.41 -22.80
C LEU A 162 16.89 2.56 -23.78
N GLY A 163 18.10 3.12 -23.82
CA GLY A 163 18.41 4.28 -24.65
C GLY A 163 17.80 5.59 -24.13
N VAL A 164 17.46 5.66 -22.84
CA VAL A 164 16.81 6.83 -22.22
C VAL A 164 17.64 7.34 -21.06
N THR A 165 17.94 8.63 -21.09
CA THR A 165 18.54 9.34 -19.95
C THR A 165 17.46 9.64 -18.90
N ILE A 166 17.71 9.21 -17.67
CA ILE A 166 16.88 9.48 -16.49
C ILE A 166 17.80 10.09 -15.45
N HIS A 167 17.39 11.18 -14.83
CA HIS A 167 18.18 11.79 -13.76
C HIS A 167 17.98 11.03 -12.44
N GLU A 168 19.00 10.96 -11.58
CA GLU A 168 18.99 10.12 -10.36
C GLU A 168 17.87 10.48 -9.36
N ASP A 169 17.44 11.74 -9.33
CA ASP A 169 16.35 12.24 -8.49
C ASP A 169 14.96 11.80 -8.98
N GLU A 170 14.83 11.41 -10.24
CA GLU A 170 13.60 10.87 -10.82
C GLU A 170 13.41 9.37 -10.51
N LEU A 171 14.38 8.73 -9.86
CA LEU A 171 14.33 7.32 -9.49
C LEU A 171 13.76 7.12 -8.10
N THR A 172 12.72 6.28 -8.02
CA THR A 172 12.15 5.82 -6.76
C THR A 172 12.80 4.50 -6.36
N ASN A 173 13.46 4.45 -5.19
CA ASN A 173 14.06 3.23 -4.65
C ASN A 173 12.99 2.39 -3.95
N LEU A 174 12.47 1.36 -4.63
CA LEU A 174 11.44 0.49 -4.08
C LEU A 174 11.98 -0.38 -2.94
N SER A 175 13.24 -0.79 -3.00
CA SER A 175 13.85 -1.62 -1.97
C SER A 175 14.03 -0.89 -0.64
N GLU A 176 14.44 0.38 -0.66
CA GLU A 176 14.51 1.20 0.55
C GLU A 176 13.13 1.49 1.14
N LEU A 177 12.13 1.78 0.30
CA LEU A 177 10.77 2.07 0.76
C LEU A 177 10.08 0.87 1.41
N ALA A 178 10.40 -0.35 0.96
CA ALA A 178 9.78 -1.57 1.47
C ALA A 178 10.39 -2.10 2.77
N VAL A 179 11.53 -1.55 3.19
CA VAL A 179 12.24 -1.98 4.38
C VAL A 179 11.94 -1.02 5.54
N PRO A 180 11.43 -1.52 6.69
CA PRO A 180 11.23 -0.70 7.89
C PRO A 180 12.52 0.02 8.33
N THR A 181 12.39 1.21 8.92
CA THR A 181 13.52 2.02 9.37
C THR A 181 14.36 1.39 10.49
N ASP A 182 13.89 0.30 11.12
CA ASP A 182 14.53 -0.40 12.25
C ASP A 182 15.02 -1.81 11.87
N ASN A 183 15.57 -1.99 10.66
CA ASN A 183 15.79 -3.30 10.06
C ASN A 183 17.01 -4.10 10.58
N GLY A 184 17.20 -4.10 11.90
CA GLY A 184 18.06 -5.07 12.59
C GLY A 184 19.56 -4.72 12.63
N SER A 185 20.27 -5.40 13.52
CA SER A 185 21.68 -5.16 13.88
C SER A 185 22.68 -5.82 12.92
N GLU A 186 22.21 -6.53 11.89
CA GLU A 186 23.05 -7.32 10.97
C GLU A 186 23.76 -6.47 9.92
N GLY A 187 23.21 -5.32 9.53
CA GLY A 187 23.81 -4.44 8.51
C GLY A 187 23.76 -5.01 7.09
N LEU A 188 22.78 -5.87 6.79
CA LEU A 188 22.51 -6.32 5.43
C LEU A 188 21.94 -5.18 4.58
N ALA A 189 22.16 -5.26 3.27
CA ALA A 189 21.61 -4.28 2.34
C ALA A 189 20.08 -4.36 2.29
N ASN A 190 19.43 -3.20 2.24
CA ASN A 190 17.99 -3.08 1.99
C ASN A 190 17.70 -3.34 0.51
N ALA A 191 17.76 -4.62 0.12
CA ALA A 191 17.70 -5.07 -1.25
C ALA A 191 17.19 -6.52 -1.33
N MET A 192 16.80 -6.95 -2.53
CA MET A 192 16.32 -8.30 -2.79
C MET A 192 17.50 -9.24 -3.05
N PHE A 193 17.55 -10.39 -2.37
CA PHE A 193 18.56 -11.43 -2.60
C PHE A 193 17.99 -12.54 -3.49
N PRO A 194 18.46 -12.73 -4.74
CA PRO A 194 17.91 -13.73 -5.64
C PRO A 194 18.24 -15.16 -5.21
N SER A 195 19.37 -15.37 -4.52
CA SER A 195 19.82 -16.70 -4.07
C SER A 195 20.74 -16.61 -2.84
N ALA A 196 20.20 -16.16 -1.71
CA ALA A 196 20.94 -15.93 -0.47
C ALA A 196 21.72 -17.15 0.06
N GLY A 197 21.38 -18.38 -0.37
CA GLY A 197 22.09 -19.59 0.03
C GLY A 197 23.41 -19.87 -0.71
N GLY A 198 23.74 -19.13 -1.77
CA GLY A 198 24.93 -19.43 -2.60
C GLY A 198 25.54 -18.26 -3.37
N CYS A 199 24.98 -17.06 -3.28
CA CYS A 199 25.49 -15.87 -3.93
C CYS A 199 25.33 -14.65 -3.03
N ASP A 200 26.31 -13.74 -3.05
CA ASP A 200 26.28 -12.47 -2.31
C ASP A 200 25.50 -11.37 -3.02
N GLU A 201 25.08 -11.63 -4.25
CA GLU A 201 24.32 -10.68 -5.05
C GLU A 201 23.07 -10.25 -4.29
N HIS A 202 22.91 -8.93 -4.22
CA HIS A 202 21.68 -8.28 -3.83
C HIS A 202 21.34 -7.27 -4.91
N ILE A 203 20.05 -7.17 -5.19
CA ILE A 203 19.49 -6.39 -6.27
C ILE A 203 18.68 -5.26 -5.65
N THR A 204 19.18 -4.04 -5.77
CA THR A 204 18.41 -2.84 -5.41
C THR A 204 17.44 -2.53 -6.53
N ILE A 205 16.14 -2.52 -6.21
CA ILE A 205 15.08 -2.34 -7.19
C ILE A 205 14.64 -0.88 -7.18
N PHE A 206 14.74 -0.25 -8.35
CA PHE A 206 14.23 1.08 -8.59
C PHE A 206 13.00 1.04 -9.50
N SER A 207 12.22 2.11 -9.49
CA SER A 207 11.15 2.34 -10.45
C SER A 207 11.21 3.76 -10.99
N HIS A 208 10.68 3.92 -12.20
CA HIS A 208 10.49 5.20 -12.85
C HIS A 208 9.28 5.15 -13.78
N GLU A 209 8.55 6.26 -13.84
CA GLU A 209 7.34 6.40 -14.64
C GLU A 209 7.51 7.51 -15.67
N LYS A 210 7.21 7.21 -16.93
CA LYS A 210 7.32 8.18 -18.03
C LYS A 210 6.01 8.27 -18.82
N ARG A 211 5.48 9.48 -18.98
CA ARG A 211 4.31 9.76 -19.83
C ARG A 211 4.71 9.97 -21.28
N LEU A 212 4.02 9.32 -22.21
CA LEU A 212 4.27 9.40 -23.65
C LEU A 212 2.96 9.21 -24.45
N PRO A 213 2.90 9.75 -25.70
CA PRO A 213 1.85 9.41 -26.65
C PRO A 213 1.73 7.89 -26.90
N ARG A 214 0.50 7.39 -27.06
CA ARG A 214 0.22 5.95 -27.23
C ARG A 214 0.94 5.33 -28.43
N ASP A 215 1.00 6.06 -29.53
CA ASP A 215 1.74 5.69 -30.74
C ASP A 215 3.23 5.51 -30.44
N GLN A 216 3.84 6.43 -29.69
CA GLN A 216 5.22 6.28 -29.24
C GLN A 216 5.41 5.06 -28.33
N ILE A 217 4.50 4.78 -27.38
CA ILE A 217 4.60 3.59 -26.51
C ILE A 217 4.66 2.29 -27.34
N LYS A 218 3.86 2.19 -28.41
CA LYS A 218 3.86 1.00 -29.28
C LYS A 218 5.18 0.80 -30.01
N GLU A 219 5.85 1.88 -30.39
CA GLU A 219 7.14 1.82 -31.08
C GLU A 219 8.28 1.32 -30.20
N TRP A 220 8.14 1.30 -28.88
CA TRP A 220 9.17 0.80 -27.97
C TRP A 220 9.34 -0.72 -28.06
N SER A 221 8.27 -1.46 -28.32
CA SER A 221 8.34 -2.92 -28.42
C SER A 221 9.10 -3.34 -29.69
N GLY A 222 10.07 -4.24 -29.54
CA GLY A 222 10.92 -4.72 -30.64
C GLY A 222 12.13 -3.82 -30.96
N ARG A 223 12.33 -2.70 -30.25
CA ARG A 223 13.55 -1.89 -30.41
C ARG A 223 14.77 -2.68 -29.99
N LEU A 224 15.86 -2.52 -30.74
CA LEU A 224 17.15 -3.16 -30.47
C LEU A 224 18.06 -2.18 -29.74
N THR A 225 18.54 -2.57 -28.56
CA THR A 225 19.32 -1.72 -27.65
C THR A 225 20.53 -2.48 -27.07
N GLY A 226 21.28 -1.87 -26.15
CA GLY A 226 22.52 -2.40 -25.57
C GLY A 226 23.77 -2.22 -26.44
N LEU A 227 24.95 -2.42 -25.87
CA LEU A 227 26.22 -2.41 -26.60
C LEU A 227 26.38 -3.69 -27.43
N ARG A 228 25.64 -3.80 -28.54
CA ARG A 228 25.57 -5.02 -29.36
C ARG A 228 26.91 -5.48 -29.90
N SER A 229 27.86 -4.56 -30.15
CA SER A 229 29.23 -4.87 -30.56
C SER A 229 30.06 -5.51 -29.44
N HIS A 230 29.65 -5.37 -28.18
CA HIS A 230 30.29 -5.94 -26.99
C HIS A 230 29.53 -7.14 -26.40
N GLY A 231 28.47 -7.63 -27.09
CA GLY A 231 27.77 -8.86 -26.73
C GLY A 231 26.39 -8.65 -26.09
N GLU A 232 26.02 -7.42 -25.75
CA GLU A 232 24.70 -7.06 -25.20
C GLU A 232 23.66 -6.96 -26.31
N LYS A 233 23.00 -8.07 -26.61
CA LYS A 233 21.96 -8.15 -27.64
C LYS A 233 20.59 -8.04 -27.00
N ILE A 234 20.13 -6.82 -26.76
CA ILE A 234 18.87 -6.55 -26.08
C ILE A 234 17.78 -6.21 -27.09
N THR A 235 16.60 -6.78 -26.88
CA THR A 235 15.36 -6.39 -27.57
C THR A 235 14.33 -5.97 -26.54
N LEU A 236 13.74 -4.78 -26.67
CA LEU A 236 12.72 -4.31 -25.75
C LEU A 236 11.38 -5.03 -25.98
N LYS A 237 10.67 -5.31 -24.90
CA LYS A 237 9.33 -5.90 -24.91
C LYS A 237 8.43 -5.09 -23.98
N VAL A 238 7.45 -4.41 -24.56
CA VAL A 238 6.48 -3.61 -23.80
C VAL A 238 5.26 -4.46 -23.51
N VAL A 239 4.86 -4.55 -22.24
CA VAL A 239 3.74 -5.38 -21.78
C VAL A 239 2.78 -4.55 -20.93
N PRO A 240 1.45 -4.74 -21.03
CA PRO A 240 0.51 -4.14 -20.08
C PRO A 240 0.86 -4.54 -18.64
N MET A 241 0.78 -3.61 -17.69
CA MET A 241 1.13 -3.85 -16.27
C MET A 241 0.42 -5.09 -15.70
N LYS A 242 -0.87 -5.27 -16.02
CA LYS A 242 -1.67 -6.44 -15.60
C LYS A 242 -1.13 -7.80 -16.07
N ASP A 243 -0.35 -7.81 -17.14
CA ASP A 243 0.21 -9.02 -17.76
C ASP A 243 1.70 -9.19 -17.44
N ALA A 244 2.36 -8.16 -16.87
CA ALA A 244 3.80 -8.14 -16.61
C ALA A 244 4.28 -9.32 -15.75
N TRP A 245 3.50 -9.71 -14.73
CA TRP A 245 3.84 -10.85 -13.87
C TRP A 245 3.84 -12.20 -14.61
N ARG A 246 3.02 -12.35 -15.66
CA ARG A 246 2.99 -13.56 -16.49
C ARG A 246 4.17 -13.57 -17.45
N GLU A 247 4.44 -12.43 -18.07
CA GLU A 247 5.50 -12.29 -19.08
C GLU A 247 6.90 -12.35 -18.46
N GLY A 248 7.07 -11.79 -17.26
CA GLY A 248 8.30 -11.82 -16.47
C GLY A 248 8.36 -12.94 -15.43
N ALA A 249 7.46 -13.94 -15.47
CA ALA A 249 7.30 -14.96 -14.43
C ALA A 249 8.57 -15.77 -14.12
N ARG A 250 9.53 -15.81 -15.05
CA ARG A 250 10.80 -16.53 -14.90
C ARG A 250 11.90 -15.68 -14.29
N ASP A 251 11.69 -14.37 -14.18
CA ASP A 251 12.66 -13.41 -13.70
C ASP A 251 12.33 -12.97 -12.28
N ALA A 252 13.14 -13.39 -11.31
CA ALA A 252 12.88 -13.13 -9.89
C ALA A 252 12.80 -11.63 -9.58
N LYS A 253 13.67 -10.81 -10.18
CA LYS A 253 13.66 -9.35 -10.00
C LYS A 253 12.40 -8.70 -10.58
N CYS A 254 11.85 -9.21 -11.68
CA CYS A 254 10.56 -8.77 -12.20
C CYS A 254 9.43 -9.01 -11.20
N LEU A 255 9.32 -10.23 -10.69
CA LEU A 255 8.28 -10.57 -9.71
C LEU A 255 8.43 -9.76 -8.41
N ALA A 256 9.66 -9.61 -7.91
CA ALA A 256 9.93 -8.80 -6.72
C ALA A 256 9.57 -7.32 -6.96
N ALA A 257 9.97 -6.73 -8.08
CA ALA A 257 9.66 -5.33 -8.35
C ALA A 257 8.16 -5.07 -8.47
N LEU A 258 7.42 -5.97 -9.11
CA LEU A 258 5.97 -5.88 -9.20
C LEU A 258 5.32 -6.00 -7.83
N ALA A 259 5.77 -6.94 -6.99
CA ALA A 259 5.26 -7.10 -5.63
C ALA A 259 5.55 -5.85 -4.77
N LEU A 260 6.77 -5.31 -4.83
CA LEU A 260 7.14 -4.09 -4.11
C LEU A 260 6.32 -2.89 -4.57
N TRP A 261 6.18 -2.68 -5.89
CA TRP A 261 5.40 -1.58 -6.43
C TRP A 261 3.92 -1.69 -6.05
N GLN A 262 3.33 -2.89 -6.12
CA GLN A 262 1.94 -3.11 -5.71
C GLN A 262 1.74 -2.84 -4.22
N GLY A 263 2.56 -3.43 -3.35
CA GLY A 263 2.45 -3.24 -1.91
C GLY A 263 2.59 -1.78 -1.48
N LEU A 264 3.61 -1.08 -2.00
CA LEU A 264 3.83 0.34 -1.70
C LEU A 264 2.72 1.23 -2.25
N LYS A 265 2.13 0.86 -3.40
CA LYS A 265 0.98 1.58 -3.95
C LYS A 265 -0.26 1.38 -3.09
N GLU A 266 -0.55 0.15 -2.67
CA GLU A 266 -1.70 -0.15 -1.79
C GLU A 266 -1.58 0.55 -0.43
N GLU A 267 -0.37 0.59 0.14
CA GLU A 267 -0.07 1.32 1.37
C GLU A 267 -0.35 2.83 1.21
N LYS A 268 0.14 3.47 0.13
CA LYS A 268 -0.14 4.89 -0.15
C LYS A 268 -1.61 5.18 -0.45
N ARG A 269 -2.28 4.30 -1.21
CA ARG A 269 -3.73 4.40 -1.49
C ARG A 269 -4.56 4.41 -0.21
N SER A 270 -4.12 3.67 0.81
CA SER A 270 -4.85 3.59 2.08
C SER A 270 -4.84 4.91 2.87
N GLU A 271 -3.88 5.81 2.63
CA GLU A 271 -3.74 7.07 3.36
C GLU A 271 -4.09 8.33 2.53
N GLU A 272 -3.75 8.38 1.24
CA GLU A 272 -3.90 9.60 0.42
C GLU A 272 -5.20 9.63 -0.41
N ASP A 273 -5.64 8.50 -0.96
CA ASP A 273 -6.76 8.43 -1.92
C ASP A 273 -8.15 8.42 -1.27
N ALA A 274 -8.23 8.25 0.04
CA ALA A 274 -9.51 8.22 0.74
C ALA A 274 -10.11 9.64 0.85
N ARG A 275 -10.95 10.01 -0.14
CA ARG A 275 -11.60 11.34 -0.24
C ARG A 275 -12.46 11.67 0.98
N TRP A 276 -13.18 10.69 1.52
CA TRP A 276 -14.28 10.91 2.47
C TRP A 276 -13.94 10.52 3.91
N ILE A 277 -13.14 9.47 4.10
CA ILE A 277 -12.82 8.87 5.40
C ILE A 277 -11.31 8.75 5.54
N LYS A 278 -10.77 8.96 6.74
CA LYS A 278 -9.40 8.58 7.10
C LYS A 278 -9.43 7.55 8.22
N LEU A 279 -8.50 6.60 8.21
CA LEU A 279 -8.22 5.76 9.37
C LEU A 279 -7.18 6.47 10.24
N SER A 280 -7.34 6.40 11.55
CA SER A 280 -6.49 7.10 12.51
C SER A 280 -6.15 6.16 13.68
N LYS A 281 -4.87 6.10 14.02
CA LYS A 281 -4.39 5.39 15.22
C LYS A 281 -4.28 6.37 16.38
N ILE A 282 -5.19 6.27 17.32
CA ILE A 282 -5.24 7.09 18.53
C ILE A 282 -4.37 6.41 19.59
N THR A 283 -3.50 7.18 20.26
CA THR A 283 -2.77 6.72 21.45
C THR A 283 -3.27 7.48 22.67
N TYR A 284 -3.66 6.75 23.73
CA TYR A 284 -4.22 7.33 24.94
C TYR A 284 -3.71 6.62 26.20
N GLN A 285 -3.81 7.28 27.35
CA GLN A 285 -3.51 6.68 28.65
C GLN A 285 -4.80 6.18 29.30
N ASP A 286 -4.77 4.96 29.81
CA ASP A 286 -5.88 4.41 30.59
C ASP A 286 -5.88 4.95 32.03
N PRO A 287 -6.94 4.72 32.82
CA PRO A 287 -7.02 5.18 34.21
C PRO A 287 -5.93 4.62 35.15
N LYS A 288 -5.12 3.66 34.70
CA LYS A 288 -3.98 3.09 35.44
C LYS A 288 -2.64 3.66 34.98
N GLY A 289 -2.64 4.61 34.03
CA GLY A 289 -1.46 5.23 33.46
C GLY A 289 -0.77 4.41 32.36
N SER A 290 -1.40 3.32 31.89
CA SER A 290 -0.83 2.51 30.80
C SER A 290 -1.18 3.12 29.45
N SER A 291 -0.18 3.22 28.57
CA SER A 291 -0.39 3.62 27.17
C SER A 291 -1.13 2.54 26.39
N ARG A 292 -2.14 2.93 25.62
CA ARG A 292 -2.96 2.07 24.77
C ARG A 292 -3.12 2.72 23.40
N SER A 293 -3.33 1.89 22.39
CA SER A 293 -3.71 2.34 21.05
C SER A 293 -5.15 1.94 20.73
N TRP A 294 -5.81 2.75 19.90
CA TRP A 294 -7.13 2.51 19.35
C TRP A 294 -7.15 2.89 17.87
N GLU A 295 -7.90 2.15 17.06
CA GLU A 295 -8.08 2.49 15.64
C GLU A 295 -9.45 3.13 15.46
N SER A 296 -9.49 4.25 14.75
CA SER A 296 -10.69 5.07 14.54
C SER A 296 -10.86 5.39 13.06
N ALA A 297 -12.10 5.35 12.57
CA ALA A 297 -12.47 5.91 11.28
C ALA A 297 -13.04 7.32 11.46
N GLU A 298 -12.54 8.30 10.71
CA GLU A 298 -12.94 9.71 10.85
C GLU A 298 -13.34 10.30 9.49
N ARG A 299 -14.40 11.11 9.47
CA ARG A 299 -14.77 11.88 8.27
C ARG A 299 -13.74 12.97 7.99
N ARG A 300 -13.46 13.19 6.71
CA ARG A 300 -12.61 14.31 6.24
C ARG A 300 -13.42 15.56 5.88
N THR A 301 -14.74 15.46 5.90
CA THR A 301 -15.67 16.49 5.39
C THR A 301 -16.26 17.40 6.44
N ARG A 302 -16.06 17.15 7.75
CA ARG A 302 -16.60 18.03 8.78
C ARG A 302 -16.06 19.45 8.59
N PRO A 303 -16.91 20.48 8.41
CA PRO A 303 -16.44 21.85 8.32
C PRO A 303 -15.66 22.24 9.58
N LYS A 304 -14.62 23.07 9.42
CA LYS A 304 -13.72 23.43 10.52
C LYS A 304 -14.43 24.16 11.67
N ASP A 305 -15.47 24.90 11.33
CA ASP A 305 -16.24 25.71 12.27
C ASP A 305 -17.53 25.00 12.75
N ALA A 306 -17.74 23.73 12.38
CA ALA A 306 -18.87 22.91 12.82
C ALA A 306 -18.44 21.92 13.92
N ASP A 307 -19.29 21.75 14.95
CA ASP A 307 -19.09 20.76 16.00
C ASP A 307 -19.60 19.35 15.59
N ILE A 308 -20.47 19.30 14.57
CA ILE A 308 -21.12 18.08 14.08
C ILE A 308 -20.81 17.77 12.62
N ASP A 309 -20.95 16.49 12.21
CA ASP A 309 -20.80 16.10 10.81
C ASP A 309 -22.07 16.33 9.99
N GLY A 310 -23.24 16.23 10.61
CA GLY A 310 -24.52 16.29 9.91
C GLY A 310 -25.74 16.23 10.83
N VAL A 311 -26.90 15.99 10.24
CA VAL A 311 -28.19 15.96 10.93
C VAL A 311 -29.01 14.73 10.56
N GLY A 312 -29.90 14.32 11.46
CA GLY A 312 -31.01 13.41 11.15
C GLY A 312 -32.34 14.11 11.40
N ILE A 313 -33.33 13.89 10.54
CA ILE A 313 -34.54 14.72 10.51
C ILE A 313 -35.75 13.91 10.98
N VAL A 314 -36.35 14.30 12.10
CA VAL A 314 -37.63 13.76 12.56
C VAL A 314 -38.74 14.65 12.02
N ALA A 315 -39.23 14.31 10.83
CA ALA A 315 -40.32 15.03 10.18
C ALA A 315 -41.64 14.28 10.37
N ILE A 316 -42.58 14.89 11.09
CA ILE A 316 -43.88 14.30 11.41
C ILE A 316 -44.99 15.04 10.65
N LEU A 317 -45.79 14.28 9.92
CA LEU A 317 -47.03 14.75 9.31
C LEU A 317 -48.18 14.57 10.30
N GLU A 318 -48.79 15.67 10.72
CA GLU A 318 -50.01 15.65 11.51
C GLU A 318 -51.20 15.38 10.60
N LYS A 319 -51.91 14.28 10.84
CA LYS A 319 -53.08 13.87 10.05
C LYS A 319 -54.20 13.41 10.99
N ASP A 320 -55.45 13.62 10.59
CA ASP A 320 -56.63 13.13 11.30
C ASP A 320 -56.61 11.60 11.51
N SER A 321 -55.97 10.87 10.60
CA SER A 321 -55.81 9.42 10.62
C SER A 321 -54.68 8.93 11.53
N GLY A 322 -53.96 9.84 12.20
CA GLY A 322 -52.81 9.60 13.05
C GLY A 322 -51.51 10.17 12.47
N ASN A 323 -50.61 10.60 13.35
CA ASN A 323 -49.33 11.19 12.97
C ASN A 323 -48.43 10.17 12.25
N GLU A 324 -47.80 10.61 11.16
CA GLU A 324 -46.92 9.78 10.33
C GLU A 324 -45.49 10.35 10.30
N LEU A 325 -44.49 9.48 10.46
CA LEU A 325 -43.08 9.81 10.28
C LEU A 325 -42.70 9.68 8.81
N ILE A 326 -41.98 10.68 8.28
CA ILE A 326 -41.35 10.59 6.98
C ILE A 326 -40.07 9.77 7.10
N LEU A 327 -39.95 8.77 6.24
CA LEU A 327 -38.79 7.91 6.11
C LEU A 327 -38.36 7.86 4.64
N GLN A 328 -37.13 7.40 4.47
CA GLN A 328 -36.59 7.12 3.16
C GLN A 328 -35.95 5.74 3.11
N LYS A 329 -35.83 5.19 1.91
CA LYS A 329 -35.01 4.02 1.66
C LYS A 329 -34.02 4.29 0.54
N GLN A 330 -32.78 3.91 0.79
CA GLN A 330 -31.67 4.08 -0.14
C GLN A 330 -30.67 2.92 0.00
N TYR A 331 -29.97 2.61 -1.07
CA TYR A 331 -28.91 1.59 -1.04
C TYR A 331 -27.66 2.15 -0.36
N ARG A 332 -27.17 1.46 0.67
CA ARG A 332 -25.93 1.80 1.39
C ARG A 332 -24.81 0.83 1.00
N PRO A 333 -23.84 1.25 0.16
CA PRO A 333 -22.73 0.41 -0.25
C PRO A 333 -21.94 -0.25 0.90
N PRO A 334 -21.69 0.41 2.06
CA PRO A 334 -20.91 -0.20 3.15
C PRO A 334 -21.51 -1.47 3.75
N ILE A 335 -22.82 -1.67 3.63
CA ILE A 335 -23.52 -2.85 4.16
C ILE A 335 -24.22 -3.66 3.07
N ASP A 336 -24.09 -3.25 1.80
CA ASP A 336 -24.69 -3.90 0.61
C ASP A 336 -26.20 -4.19 0.80
N LYS A 337 -26.95 -3.20 1.29
CA LYS A 337 -28.39 -3.31 1.55
C LYS A 337 -29.13 -2.01 1.26
N VAL A 338 -30.42 -2.14 0.98
CA VAL A 338 -31.37 -1.03 1.08
C VAL A 338 -31.65 -0.78 2.56
N THR A 339 -31.41 0.45 3.02
CA THR A 339 -31.54 0.86 4.41
C THR A 339 -32.73 1.79 4.57
N ILE A 340 -33.53 1.57 5.62
CA ILE A 340 -34.62 2.44 6.03
C ILE A 340 -34.08 3.46 7.01
N GLU A 341 -34.17 4.73 6.65
CA GLU A 341 -33.56 5.86 7.35
C GLU A 341 -34.55 7.01 7.52
N VAL A 342 -34.30 7.88 8.51
CA VAL A 342 -34.84 9.24 8.46
C VAL A 342 -34.12 10.03 7.35
N PRO A 343 -34.74 11.10 6.80
CA PRO A 343 -34.01 12.06 6.01
C PRO A 343 -32.80 12.60 6.78
N ALA A 344 -31.66 12.79 6.13
CA ALA A 344 -30.41 13.10 6.79
C ALA A 344 -29.37 13.63 5.80
N GLY A 345 -28.51 14.54 6.26
CA GLY A 345 -27.45 15.07 5.43
C GLY A 345 -26.27 15.64 6.21
N LEU A 346 -25.25 16.06 5.47
CA LEU A 346 -24.04 16.64 6.04
C LEU A 346 -24.20 18.16 6.17
N ILE A 347 -23.55 18.72 7.20
CA ILE A 347 -23.59 20.17 7.43
C ILE A 347 -22.64 20.87 6.46
N ASP A 348 -23.10 21.96 5.84
CA ASP A 348 -22.25 22.81 4.99
C ASP A 348 -21.51 23.87 5.82
N GLU A 349 -20.48 24.47 5.22
CA GLU A 349 -19.70 25.51 5.88
C GLU A 349 -20.57 26.74 6.20
N GLY A 350 -20.64 27.10 7.48
CA GLY A 350 -21.41 28.24 7.98
C GLY A 350 -22.90 27.95 8.24
N GLU A 351 -23.36 26.72 7.98
CA GLU A 351 -24.74 26.31 8.21
C GLU A 351 -24.98 25.91 9.67
N THR A 352 -26.17 26.22 10.20
CA THR A 352 -26.64 25.66 11.48
C THR A 352 -27.29 24.29 11.30
N ALA A 353 -27.41 23.50 12.37
CA ALA A 353 -28.08 22.20 12.29
C ALA A 353 -29.54 22.33 11.81
N GLU A 354 -30.23 23.39 12.24
CA GLU A 354 -31.60 23.70 11.86
C GLU A 354 -31.73 24.06 10.38
N GLU A 355 -30.81 24.86 9.84
CA GLU A 355 -30.78 25.22 8.42
C GLU A 355 -30.50 23.99 7.55
N CYS A 356 -29.49 23.20 7.92
CA CYS A 356 -29.14 21.93 7.28
C CYS A 356 -30.34 20.99 7.22
N ALA A 357 -31.04 20.79 8.34
CA ALA A 357 -32.20 19.91 8.40
C ALA A 357 -33.36 20.35 7.49
N VAL A 358 -33.62 21.65 7.37
CA VAL A 358 -34.68 22.17 6.49
C VAL A 358 -34.28 22.07 5.02
N ARG A 359 -33.00 22.29 4.70
CA ARG A 359 -32.45 22.13 3.34
C ARG A 359 -32.53 20.66 2.89
N GLU A 360 -31.93 19.77 3.66
CA GLU A 360 -31.85 18.33 3.35
C GLU A 360 -33.24 17.68 3.28
N LEU A 361 -34.17 18.05 4.17
CA LEU A 361 -35.56 17.57 4.08
C LEU A 361 -36.16 17.91 2.72
N ARG A 362 -35.94 19.13 2.23
CA ARG A 362 -36.48 19.58 0.96
C ARG A 362 -35.80 18.90 -0.22
N GLU A 363 -34.48 18.74 -0.16
CA GLU A 363 -33.69 18.09 -1.20
C GLU A 363 -34.07 16.61 -1.35
N GLU A 364 -34.08 15.86 -0.25
CA GLU A 364 -34.36 14.41 -0.29
C GLU A 364 -35.85 14.11 -0.51
N THR A 365 -36.77 14.92 0.06
CA THR A 365 -38.20 14.56 0.13
C THR A 365 -39.14 15.50 -0.60
N GLY A 366 -38.70 16.71 -0.93
CA GLY A 366 -39.54 17.76 -1.49
C GLY A 366 -40.44 18.47 -0.47
N TYR A 367 -40.54 17.99 0.78
CA TYR A 367 -41.30 18.67 1.83
C TYR A 367 -40.60 19.95 2.28
N VAL A 368 -41.40 20.96 2.58
CA VAL A 368 -40.96 22.20 3.22
C VAL A 368 -41.49 22.23 4.63
N GLY A 369 -40.57 22.39 5.58
CA GLY A 369 -40.91 22.44 7.00
C GLY A 369 -40.12 23.51 7.75
N LYS A 370 -40.39 23.61 9.05
CA LYS A 370 -39.67 24.50 9.96
C LYS A 370 -39.04 23.67 11.08
N ALA A 371 -37.76 23.91 11.34
CA ALA A 371 -37.08 23.34 12.51
C ALA A 371 -37.77 23.81 13.80
N MET A 372 -38.07 22.85 14.67
CA MET A 372 -38.82 23.06 15.91
C MET A 372 -37.94 22.84 17.14
N GLU A 373 -37.25 21.72 17.18
CA GLU A 373 -36.42 21.29 18.30
C GLU A 373 -35.19 20.57 17.78
N THR A 374 -34.05 20.76 18.45
CA THR A 374 -32.77 20.16 18.09
C THR A 374 -32.21 19.40 19.27
N SER A 375 -31.83 18.14 19.07
CA SER A 375 -31.26 17.30 20.11
C SER A 375 -29.85 17.77 20.50
N PRO A 376 -29.31 17.28 21.63
CA PRO A 376 -27.87 17.27 21.86
C PRO A 376 -27.12 16.52 20.74
N MET A 377 -25.80 16.73 20.67
CA MET A 377 -24.94 15.94 19.78
C MET A 377 -24.94 14.47 20.15
N MET A 378 -25.14 13.60 19.15
CA MET A 378 -25.19 12.15 19.27
C MET A 378 -24.08 11.53 18.43
N PHE A 379 -23.36 10.56 18.99
CA PHE A 379 -22.31 9.83 18.27
C PHE A 379 -22.89 8.55 17.66
N ASN A 380 -22.60 8.30 16.39
CA ASN A 380 -23.18 7.18 15.65
C ASN A 380 -22.60 5.83 16.10
N ASP A 381 -21.28 5.75 16.28
CA ASP A 381 -20.60 4.56 16.82
C ASP A 381 -19.30 4.98 17.54
N PRO A 382 -19.36 5.36 18.82
CA PRO A 382 -18.21 5.92 19.55
C PRO A 382 -17.11 4.89 19.85
N GLY A 383 -17.33 3.60 19.60
CA GLY A 383 -16.30 2.57 19.70
C GLY A 383 -15.44 2.45 18.44
N PHE A 384 -15.91 2.99 17.31
CA PHE A 384 -15.31 2.83 16.00
C PHE A 384 -14.94 4.16 15.34
N CYS A 385 -15.78 5.19 15.48
CA CYS A 385 -15.63 6.44 14.75
C CYS A 385 -15.98 7.67 15.61
N ASN A 386 -15.55 8.84 15.16
CA ASN A 386 -15.94 10.12 15.76
C ASN A 386 -17.15 10.78 15.07
N THR A 387 -17.81 10.06 14.14
CA THR A 387 -18.94 10.60 13.38
C THR A 387 -20.11 10.88 14.31
N ASN A 388 -20.66 12.08 14.23
CA ASN A 388 -21.72 12.55 15.10
C ASN A 388 -22.73 13.42 14.36
N LEU A 389 -23.91 13.61 14.95
CA LEU A 389 -25.00 14.41 14.39
C LEU A 389 -25.87 15.03 15.48
N ARG A 390 -26.81 15.88 15.07
CA ARG A 390 -28.01 16.23 15.87
C ARG A 390 -29.27 15.76 15.18
N MET A 391 -30.25 15.28 15.96
CA MET A 391 -31.60 15.04 15.46
C MET A 391 -32.38 16.35 15.50
N VAL A 392 -32.96 16.76 14.37
CA VAL A 392 -33.77 17.98 14.27
C VAL A 392 -35.21 17.59 13.98
N HIS A 393 -36.11 18.03 14.84
CA HIS A 393 -37.55 17.86 14.67
C HIS A 393 -38.06 18.94 13.74
N VAL A 394 -38.73 18.54 12.67
CA VAL A 394 -39.24 19.46 11.66
C VAL A 394 -40.76 19.34 11.58
N GLY A 395 -41.43 20.46 11.85
CA GLY A 395 -42.88 20.58 11.67
C GLY A 395 -43.21 20.85 10.20
N ILE A 396 -44.18 20.12 9.66
CA ILE A 396 -44.62 20.26 8.26
C ILE A 396 -46.07 20.72 8.25
N ASP A 397 -46.31 21.88 7.64
CA ASP A 397 -47.64 22.41 7.42
C ASP A 397 -48.19 21.83 6.10
N MET A 398 -49.14 20.92 6.22
CA MET A 398 -49.77 20.28 5.05
C MET A 398 -50.68 21.23 4.28
N ASP A 399 -51.08 22.38 4.80
CA ASP A 399 -51.89 23.35 4.05
C ASP A 399 -51.05 24.15 3.03
N LEU A 400 -49.71 24.08 3.12
CA LEU A 400 -48.82 24.69 2.15
C LEU A 400 -48.90 24.00 0.80
N LYS A 401 -49.01 24.79 -0.27
CA LYS A 401 -49.13 24.30 -1.64
C LYS A 401 -47.93 23.44 -2.06
N GLU A 402 -46.74 23.79 -1.58
CA GLU A 402 -45.49 23.08 -1.79
C GLU A 402 -45.54 21.65 -1.24
N ASN A 403 -46.22 21.44 -0.11
CA ASN A 403 -46.38 20.13 0.52
C ASN A 403 -47.50 19.28 -0.10
N GLN A 404 -48.20 19.81 -1.11
CA GLN A 404 -49.22 19.10 -1.89
C GLN A 404 -48.69 18.56 -3.22
N ASP A 405 -47.56 19.09 -3.72
CA ASP A 405 -46.91 18.70 -4.99
C ASP A 405 -45.39 18.62 -4.78
N LEU A 406 -44.96 17.53 -4.15
CA LEU A 406 -43.58 17.31 -3.71
C LEU A 406 -42.62 17.19 -4.89
N LYS A 407 -41.51 17.93 -4.82
CA LYS A 407 -40.46 17.94 -5.83
C LYS A 407 -39.09 17.80 -5.17
N PRO A 408 -38.66 16.56 -4.90
CA PRO A 408 -37.29 16.28 -4.45
C PRO A 408 -36.26 16.84 -5.44
N GLN A 409 -35.12 17.26 -4.91
CA GLN A 409 -33.98 17.84 -5.63
C GLN A 409 -32.74 16.99 -5.34
N LEU A 410 -32.83 15.69 -5.66
CA LEU A 410 -31.77 14.72 -5.43
C LEU A 410 -30.51 15.05 -6.25
N GLU A 411 -29.35 14.81 -5.67
CA GLU A 411 -28.09 14.85 -6.41
C GLU A 411 -27.98 13.68 -7.41
N GLU A 412 -27.06 13.77 -8.38
CA GLU A 412 -26.86 12.73 -9.42
C GLU A 412 -26.54 11.35 -8.83
N SER A 413 -25.89 11.32 -7.67
CA SER A 413 -25.53 10.08 -6.96
C SER A 413 -26.61 9.56 -6.00
N GLU A 414 -27.73 10.26 -5.86
CA GLU A 414 -28.76 9.94 -4.88
C GLU A 414 -29.96 9.23 -5.50
N PHE A 415 -30.26 8.05 -4.98
CA PHE A 415 -31.37 7.22 -5.40
C PHE A 415 -32.24 6.90 -4.18
N ILE A 416 -33.16 7.82 -3.91
CA ILE A 416 -33.96 7.86 -2.68
C ILE A 416 -35.43 7.62 -3.02
N GLU A 417 -36.07 6.70 -2.28
CA GLU A 417 -37.53 6.55 -2.28
C GLU A 417 -38.09 6.96 -0.91
N VAL A 418 -38.99 7.94 -0.92
CA VAL A 418 -39.61 8.50 0.29
C VAL A 418 -40.98 7.88 0.53
N PHE A 419 -41.25 7.54 1.79
CA PHE A 419 -42.53 6.99 2.23
C PHE A 419 -42.83 7.43 3.65
N THR A 420 -44.07 7.21 4.11
CA THR A 420 -44.48 7.58 5.46
C THR A 420 -45.00 6.38 6.22
N VAL A 421 -44.76 6.38 7.53
CA VAL A 421 -45.20 5.31 8.43
C VAL A 421 -45.88 5.94 9.63
N LYS A 422 -47.07 5.44 9.99
CA LYS A 422 -47.75 5.89 11.21
C LYS A 422 -46.88 5.61 12.41
N LEU A 423 -46.72 6.60 13.30
CA LEU A 423 -45.94 6.44 14.53
C LEU A 423 -46.45 5.26 15.36
N ALA A 424 -47.77 5.02 15.34
CA ALA A 424 -48.41 3.91 16.04
C ALA A 424 -47.90 2.53 15.58
N ASP A 425 -47.53 2.41 14.31
CA ASP A 425 -47.22 1.14 13.63
C ASP A 425 -45.71 1.00 13.34
N LEU A 426 -44.89 2.01 13.67
CA LEU A 426 -43.49 2.11 13.26
C LEU A 426 -42.66 0.88 13.63
N TRP A 427 -42.87 0.30 14.82
CA TRP A 427 -42.16 -0.89 15.26
C TRP A 427 -42.48 -2.15 14.43
N GLU A 428 -43.77 -2.41 14.17
CA GLU A 428 -44.15 -3.58 13.37
C GLU A 428 -43.78 -3.38 11.89
N GLU A 429 -43.79 -2.14 11.41
CA GLU A 429 -43.32 -1.82 10.06
C GLU A 429 -41.81 -2.05 9.90
N CYS A 430 -40.98 -1.66 10.87
CA CYS A 430 -39.55 -2.01 10.88
C CYS A 430 -39.33 -3.53 10.78
N LYS A 431 -40.10 -4.33 11.53
CA LYS A 431 -40.01 -5.79 11.46
C LYS A 431 -40.44 -6.36 10.11
N ARG A 432 -41.48 -5.78 9.50
CA ARG A 432 -41.94 -6.18 8.16
C ARG A 432 -40.87 -5.88 7.11
N LEU A 433 -40.29 -4.68 7.12
CA LEU A 433 -39.25 -4.24 6.19
C LEU A 433 -37.95 -5.04 6.36
N GLU A 434 -37.57 -5.37 7.60
CA GLU A 434 -36.44 -6.27 7.88
C GLU A 434 -36.69 -7.67 7.28
N ALA A 435 -37.89 -8.23 7.44
CA ALA A 435 -38.25 -9.52 6.85
C ALA A 435 -38.24 -9.52 5.31
N GLU A 436 -38.39 -8.34 4.69
CA GLU A 436 -38.27 -8.12 3.24
C GLU A 436 -36.81 -7.91 2.78
N GLY A 437 -35.85 -7.94 3.70
CA GLY A 437 -34.41 -7.84 3.42
C GLY A 437 -33.82 -6.44 3.56
N CYS A 438 -34.61 -5.44 3.98
CA CYS A 438 -34.08 -4.11 4.27
C CYS A 438 -33.26 -4.10 5.57
N ALA A 439 -32.27 -3.22 5.65
CA ALA A 439 -31.62 -2.86 6.90
C ALA A 439 -32.41 -1.74 7.59
N ILE A 440 -32.51 -1.77 8.91
CA ILE A 440 -33.12 -0.69 9.70
C ILE A 440 -32.02 0.14 10.33
N ASP A 441 -31.99 1.45 10.07
CA ASP A 441 -31.06 2.35 10.72
C ASP A 441 -31.28 2.40 12.23
N ALA A 442 -30.18 2.48 12.99
CA ALA A 442 -30.23 2.42 14.44
C ALA A 442 -31.07 3.54 15.06
N ARG A 443 -31.12 4.73 14.45
CA ARG A 443 -31.94 5.85 14.94
C ARG A 443 -33.42 5.58 14.72
N VAL A 444 -33.79 5.06 13.54
CA VAL A 444 -35.17 4.62 13.25
C VAL A 444 -35.60 3.50 14.18
N GLY A 445 -34.76 2.47 14.35
CA GLY A 445 -35.05 1.34 15.23
C GLY A 445 -35.22 1.76 16.69
N THR A 446 -34.33 2.62 17.21
CA THR A 446 -34.40 3.12 18.58
C THR A 446 -35.62 4.02 18.80
N LEU A 447 -35.96 4.87 17.82
CA LEU A 447 -37.18 5.69 17.86
C LEU A 447 -38.44 4.81 17.88
N ALA A 448 -38.49 3.79 17.02
CA ALA A 448 -39.59 2.83 16.97
C ALA A 448 -39.76 2.08 18.30
N GLU A 449 -38.67 1.61 18.89
CA GLU A 449 -38.68 0.94 20.19
C GLU A 449 -39.12 1.91 21.30
N GLY A 450 -38.63 3.15 21.28
CA GLY A 450 -39.06 4.19 22.24
C GLY A 450 -40.57 4.45 22.20
N ILE A 451 -41.15 4.55 21.00
CA ILE A 451 -42.60 4.71 20.82
C ILE A 451 -43.35 3.48 21.31
N LEU A 452 -42.88 2.27 20.98
CA LEU A 452 -43.47 1.02 21.46
C LEU A 452 -43.47 0.95 23.00
N LEU A 453 -42.37 1.35 23.64
CA LEU A 453 -42.26 1.40 25.10
C LEU A 453 -43.24 2.43 25.68
N ALA A 454 -43.31 3.64 25.11
CA ALA A 454 -44.25 4.66 25.54
C ALA A 454 -45.71 4.16 25.47
N GLN A 455 -46.08 3.47 24.40
CA GLN A 455 -47.41 2.85 24.26
C GLN A 455 -47.65 1.75 25.30
N ARG A 456 -46.69 0.84 25.49
CA ARG A 456 -46.80 -0.29 26.43
C ARG A 456 -46.92 0.16 27.87
N PHE A 457 -46.16 1.19 28.24
CA PHE A 457 -46.10 1.71 29.61
C PHE A 457 -47.04 2.91 29.83
N LYS A 458 -47.73 3.41 28.80
CA LYS A 458 -48.64 4.56 28.84
C LYS A 458 -47.98 5.81 29.44
N LEU A 459 -46.76 6.10 28.96
CA LEU A 459 -45.96 7.25 29.39
C LEU A 459 -46.52 8.58 28.85
#